data_AF-A0A7W6UFT2-F1
#
_entry.id   AF-A0A7W6UFT2-F1
#
_cell.length_a   1.000
_cell.length_b   1.000
_cell.length_c   1.000
_cell.angle_alpha   90.00
_cell.angle_beta   90.00
_cell.angle_gamma   90.00
#
_symmetry.space_group_name_H-M   'P 1'
#
loop_
_entity.id
_entity.type
_entity.pdbx_description
1 polymer ?
#
loop_
_entity_poly.entity_id
_entity_poly.type
_entity_poly.pdbx_seq_one_letter_code
_entity_poly.pdbx_strand_id
1 'polypeptide(L)' 'MPWVRFLADYDWRATPAVTLAYKAGTVANVTTPCAKAAKAEGKAKPTERPAK' A
#
# COMPACT_ATOMS: atom_id res chain seq x y z
N MET A 1 -0.67 10.91 -5.82
CA MET A 1 -0.89 9.63 -5.11
C MET A 1 0.42 8.84 -5.14
N PRO A 2 0.92 8.38 -3.98
CA PRO A 2 2.19 7.67 -3.89
C PRO A 2 2.08 6.21 -4.37
N TRP A 3 3.06 5.80 -5.17
CA TRP A 3 3.29 4.39 -5.45
C TRP A 3 4.04 3.75 -4.28
N VAL A 4 3.50 2.63 -3.79
CA VAL A 4 4.15 1.84 -2.75
C VAL A 4 4.23 0.38 -3.17
N ARG A 5 5.33 -0.26 -2.78
CA ARG A 5 5.50 -1.71 -2.86
C ARG A 5 5.26 -2.31 -1.49
N PHE A 6 4.23 -3.13 -1.38
CA PHE A 6 3.97 -3.92 -0.18
C PHE A 6 4.99 -5.05 -0.11
N LEU A 7 5.64 -5.19 1.05
CA LEU A 7 6.61 -6.25 1.35
C LEU A 7 5.96 -7.43 2.07
N ALA A 8 4.82 -7.18 2.73
CA ALA A 8 4.04 -8.16 3.47
C ALA A 8 2.54 -8.00 3.14
N ASP A 9 1.74 -8.98 3.52
CA ASP A 9 0.29 -8.87 3.43
C ASP A 9 -0.23 -7.75 4.32
N TYR A 10 -1.07 -6.87 3.75
CA TYR A 10 -1.59 -5.68 4.39
C TYR A 10 -3.06 -5.46 4.05
N ASP A 11 -3.91 -5.47 5.08
CA ASP A 11 -5.32 -5.15 4.96
C ASP A 11 -5.56 -3.70 5.38
N TRP A 12 -5.85 -2.84 4.40
CA TRP A 12 -6.18 -1.44 4.63
C TRP A 12 -7.68 -1.21 4.54
N ARG A 13 -8.29 -0.69 5.61
CA ARG A 13 -9.68 -0.21 5.57
C ARG A 13 -9.71 1.27 5.22
N ALA A 14 -10.08 1.57 3.97
CA ALA A 14 -10.25 2.96 3.53
C ALA A 14 -11.57 3.56 4.04
N THR A 15 -12.62 2.74 4.10
CA THR A 15 -13.92 3.06 4.72
C THR A 15 -14.44 1.82 5.45
N PRO A 16 -15.44 1.92 6.35
CA PRO A 16 -16.01 0.74 7.02
C PRO A 16 -16.56 -0.31 6.05
N ALA A 17 -16.96 0.12 4.84
CA ALA A 17 -17.48 -0.74 3.78
C ALA A 17 -16.42 -1.28 2.83
N VAL A 18 -15.19 -0.75 2.84
CA VAL A 18 -14.14 -1.09 1.86
C VAL A 18 -12.84 -1.47 2.56
N THR A 19 -12.50 -2.76 2.44
CA THR A 19 -11.19 -3.32 2.84
C THR A 19 -10.40 -3.66 1.58
N LEU A 20 -9.19 -3.11 1.48
CA LEU A 20 -8.23 -3.36 0.42
C LEU A 20 -7.15 -4.29 0.97
N ALA A 21 -7.16 -5.54 0.53
CA ALA A 21 -6.14 -6.52 0.85
C ALA A 21 -5.00 -6.45 -0.18
N TYR A 22 -3.81 -6.04 0.27
CA TYR A 22 -2.59 -6.03 -0.54
C TYR A 22 -1.73 -7.22 -0.17
N LYS A 23 -1.36 -8.04 -1.15
CA LYS A 23 -0.44 -9.16 -0.91
C LYS A 23 1.01 -8.71 -0.89
N ALA A 24 1.86 -9.50 -0.24
CA ALA A 24 3.31 -9.31 -0.30
C ALA A 24 3.81 -9.25 -1.76
N GLY A 25 4.63 -8.24 -2.08
CA GLY A 25 5.15 -7.99 -3.43
C GLY A 25 4.29 -7.08 -4.31
N THR A 26 3.06 -6.76 -3.91
CA THR A 26 2.14 -5.92 -4.70
C THR A 26 2.65 -4.50 -4.82
N VAL A 27 2.69 -3.97 -6.05
CA VAL A 27 2.95 -2.57 -6.32
C VAL A 27 1.63 -1.91 -6.71
N ALA A 28 1.15 -1.00 -5.88
CA ALA A 28 -0.11 -0.31 -6.11
C ALA A 28 0.01 1.19 -5.87
N ASN A 29 -0.78 1.95 -6.61
CA ASN A 29 -0.97 3.36 -6.35
C ASN A 29 -2.01 3.51 -5.24
N VAL A 30 -1.57 3.88 -4.04
CA VAL A 30 -2.43 3.96 -2.87
C VAL A 30 -2.66 5.41 -2.45
N THR A 31 -3.62 5.63 -1.57
CA THR A 31 -3.84 6.94 -0.96
C THR A 31 -2.71 7.26 0.02
N THR A 32 -2.39 8.54 0.18
CA THR A 32 -1.38 9.01 1.14
C THR A 32 -1.55 8.45 2.57
N PRO A 33 -2.77 8.38 3.17
CA PRO A 33 -2.94 7.77 4.48
C PRO A 33 -2.58 6.28 4.50
N CYS A 34 -2.98 5.52 3.47
CA CYS A 34 -2.61 4.10 3.36
C CYS A 34 -1.09 3.93 3.23
N ALA A 35 -0.43 4.74 2.40
CA ALA A 35 1.02 4.71 2.25
C ALA A 35 1.74 5.04 3.55
N LYS A 36 1.22 6.01 4.32
CA LYS A 36 1.82 6.40 5.60
C LYS A 36 1.66 5.30 6.65
N ALA A 37 0.46 4.71 6.76
CA ALA A 37 0.19 3.61 7.70
C ALA A 37 1.04 2.37 7.37
N ALA A 38 1.03 1.93 6.10
CA ALA A 38 1.80 0.77 5.68
C ALA A 38 3.33 0.97 5.82
N LYS A 39 3.83 2.20 5.61
CA LYS A 39 5.24 2.55 5.89
C LYS A 39 5.54 2.59 7.39
N ALA A 40 4.63 3.13 8.20
CA ALA A 40 4.80 3.20 9.66
C ALA A 40 4.87 1.80 10.29
N GLU A 41 4.11 0.85 9.75
CA GLU A 41 4.20 -0.57 10.12
C GLU A 41 5.40 -1.32 9.50
N GLY A 42 6.20 -0.66 8.64
CA GLY A 42 7.33 -1.29 7.95
C GLY A 42 6.93 -2.30 6.87
N LYS A 43 5.64 -2.41 6.54
CA LYS A 43 5.08 -3.36 5.57
C LYS A 43 5.11 -2.87 4.13
N ALA A 44 5.43 -1.59 3.89
CA ALA A 44 5.53 -1.03 2.55
C ALA A 44 6.74 -0.13 2.38
N LYS A 45 7.30 -0.12 1.16
CA LYS A 45 8.35 0.81 0.73
C LYS A 45 7.83 1.76 -0.34
N PRO A 46 8.26 3.04 -0.35
CA PRO A 46 8.04 3.91 -1.50
C PRO A 46 8.68 3.27 -2.73
N THR A 47 7.96 3.31 -3.85
CA THR A 47 8.48 2.82 -5.13
C THR A 47 8.10 3.80 -6.22
N GLU A 48 8.86 3.79 -7.31
CA GLU A 48 8.52 4.56 -8.50
C GLU A 48 7.35 3.90 -9.23
N ARG A 49 6.63 4.67 -10.05
CA ARG A 49 5.58 4.09 -10.89
C ARG A 49 6.21 2.97 -11.72
N PRO A 50 5.69 1.73 -11.67
CA PRO A 50 6.20 0.66 -12.50
C PRO A 50 6.08 1.11 -13.96
N ALA A 51 7.23 1.29 -14.62
CA ALA A 51 7.29 1.45 -16.05
C ALA A 51 6.87 0.11 -16.65
N LYS A 52 5.85 0.15 -17.50
CA LYS A 52 5.26 -1.01 -18.18
C LYS A 52 6.32 -1.75 -19.00
#